data_AF-A0A2E4MC64-F1
#
_entry.id   AF-A0A2E4MC64-F1
#
_cell.length_a   1.000
_cell.length_b   1.000
_cell.length_c   1.000
_cell.angle_alpha   90.00
_cell.angle_beta   90.00
_cell.angle_gamma   90.00
#
_symmetry.space_group_name_H-M   'P 1'
#
loop_
_entity.id
_entity.type
_entity.pdbx_description
1 polymer ?
#
loop_
_entity_poly.entity_id
_entity_poly.type
_entity_poly.pdbx_seq_one_letter_code
_entity_poly.pdbx_strand_id
1 'polypeptide(L)'
;MVKIWQKMKPMDMKDFKWSWSWQDIMKKYPEFKSKAKAKKFLRDLEKKNQNKWSNDLYVCTVSKLGANSKENLLDREITELSISRVDRSAHHDWRHLQYIKNDVLGEDIEGVELFPAQNRLVDQANQFWMYCLPKGERFPFGFVTGGKKRIETPEGAKQFGGSQREFDNPEYYK
;
A
#
# COMPACT_ATOMS: atom_id res chain seq x y z
N MET A 1 7.46 -24.17 -7.60
CA MET A 1 6.35 -23.19 -7.49
C MET A 1 6.96 -21.80 -7.37
N VAL A 2 6.60 -20.90 -8.28
CA VAL A 2 7.03 -19.49 -8.21
C VAL A 2 6.11 -18.80 -7.20
N LYS A 3 6.67 -18.24 -6.12
CA LYS A 3 5.89 -17.38 -5.23
C LYS A 3 5.54 -16.11 -5.99
N ILE A 4 4.26 -15.76 -6.01
CA ILE A 4 3.78 -14.53 -6.63
C ILE A 4 3.98 -13.38 -5.67
N TRP A 5 3.73 -13.62 -4.38
CA TRP A 5 3.96 -12.58 -3.39
C TRP A 5 5.45 -12.31 -3.20
N GLN A 6 5.84 -11.09 -3.54
CA GLN A 6 7.11 -10.52 -3.13
C GLN A 6 6.87 -9.49 -2.05
N LYS A 7 7.74 -9.48 -1.03
CA LYS A 7 7.65 -8.50 0.05
C LYS A 7 7.68 -7.08 -0.50
N MET A 8 6.85 -6.20 0.08
CA MET A 8 6.94 -4.78 -0.18
C MET A 8 8.32 -4.26 0.24
N LYS A 9 8.91 -3.41 -0.59
CA LYS A 9 10.16 -2.72 -0.29
C LYS A 9 9.93 -1.22 -0.36
N PRO A 10 10.64 -0.40 0.45
CA PRO A 10 10.68 1.03 0.21
C PRO A 10 11.13 1.25 -1.23
N MET A 11 10.40 2.09 -1.96
CA MET A 11 10.67 2.32 -3.36
C MET A 11 11.97 3.11 -3.49
N ASP A 12 13.04 2.49 -4.03
CA ASP A 12 14.26 3.21 -4.42
C ASP A 12 13.95 4.00 -5.70
N MET A 13 14.54 5.19 -5.83
CA MET A 13 14.47 5.98 -7.07
C MET A 13 15.03 5.23 -8.29
N LYS A 14 15.91 4.25 -8.07
CA LYS A 14 16.41 3.35 -9.13
C LYS A 14 15.35 2.38 -9.64
N ASP A 15 14.33 2.07 -8.84
CA ASP A 15 13.27 1.12 -9.17
C ASP A 15 12.09 1.79 -9.90
N PHE A 16 12.05 3.12 -9.94
CA PHE A 16 11.22 3.82 -10.91
C PHE A 16 11.74 3.50 -12.32
N LYS A 17 10.85 3.16 -13.25
CA LYS A 17 11.10 3.15 -14.72
C LYS A 17 11.55 4.52 -15.30
N TRP A 18 11.84 5.46 -14.40
CA TRP A 18 12.25 6.84 -14.58
C TRP A 18 13.39 7.15 -13.58
N SER A 19 14.50 6.42 -13.68
CA SER A 19 15.76 6.72 -13.00
C SER A 19 16.44 7.92 -13.66
N TRP A 20 15.86 9.12 -13.52
CA TRP A 20 16.36 10.28 -14.23
C TRP A 20 17.62 10.79 -13.56
N SER A 21 18.69 10.83 -14.34
CA SER A 21 19.84 11.66 -14.01
C SER A 21 19.43 13.14 -14.07
N TRP A 22 20.27 14.02 -13.51
CA TRP A 22 20.09 15.46 -13.71
C TRP A 22 20.13 15.85 -15.20
N GLN A 23 20.76 15.03 -16.06
CA GLN A 23 20.80 15.23 -17.52
C GLN A 23 19.43 14.91 -18.14
N ASP A 24 18.75 13.85 -17.69
CA ASP A 24 17.41 13.49 -18.16
C ASP A 24 16.37 14.55 -17.76
N ILE A 25 16.48 15.10 -16.54
CA ILE A 25 15.64 16.20 -16.07
C ILE A 25 15.83 17.43 -16.95
N MET A 26 17.08 17.80 -17.22
CA MET A 26 17.38 18.95 -18.08
C MET A 26 16.95 18.73 -19.54
N LYS A 27 16.95 17.48 -20.02
CA LYS A 27 16.49 17.13 -21.38
C LYS A 27 14.97 17.22 -21.51
N LYS A 28 14.22 16.73 -20.52
CA LYS A 28 12.75 16.72 -20.56
C LYS A 28 12.12 18.03 -20.09
N TYR A 29 12.81 18.77 -19.23
CA TYR A 29 12.38 20.06 -18.71
C TYR A 29 13.45 21.14 -18.99
N PRO A 30 13.53 21.69 -20.22
CA PRO A 30 14.55 22.65 -20.63
C PRO A 30 14.54 23.94 -19.78
N GLU A 31 13.43 24.24 -19.10
CA GLU A 31 13.29 25.34 -18.16
C GLU A 31 14.18 25.21 -16.90
N PHE A 32 14.68 24.01 -16.61
CA PHE A 32 15.70 23.80 -15.57
C PHE A 32 17.08 24.24 -16.09
N LYS A 33 17.29 25.57 -16.13
CA LYS A 33 18.51 26.24 -16.63
C LYS A 33 19.81 25.94 -15.85
N SER A 34 19.80 25.03 -14.87
CA SER A 34 21.03 24.65 -14.14
C SER A 34 20.96 23.26 -13.53
N LYS A 35 22.13 22.60 -13.49
CA LYS A 35 22.37 21.33 -12.77
C LYS A 35 21.94 21.41 -11.29
N ALA A 36 22.12 22.56 -10.64
CA ALA A 36 21.73 22.75 -9.26
C ALA A 36 20.20 22.67 -9.06
N LYS A 37 19.42 23.31 -9.94
CA LYS A 37 17.95 23.22 -9.90
C LYS A 37 17.45 21.81 -10.20
N ALA A 38 18.02 21.13 -11.20
CA ALA A 38 17.68 19.74 -11.52
C ALA A 38 17.97 18.79 -10.35
N LYS A 39 19.13 18.95 -9.68
CA LYS A 39 19.46 18.17 -8.47
C LYS A 39 18.54 18.49 -7.29
N LYS A 40 18.16 19.75 -7.08
CA LYS A 40 17.20 20.12 -6.04
C LYS A 40 15.84 19.48 -6.31
N PHE A 41 15.36 19.55 -7.55
CA PHE A 41 14.11 18.91 -7.95
C PHE A 41 14.11 17.40 -7.72
N LEU A 42 15.20 16.71 -8.07
CA LEU A 42 15.36 15.28 -7.77
C LEU A 42 15.31 15.00 -6.26
N ARG A 43 15.99 15.80 -5.44
CA ARG A 43 15.94 15.68 -3.97
C ARG A 43 14.54 15.95 -3.40
N ASP A 44 13.82 16.91 -3.95
CA ASP A 44 12.46 17.23 -3.51
C ASP A 44 11.48 16.13 -3.92
N LEU A 45 11.68 15.51 -5.10
CA LEU A 45 10.97 14.30 -5.51
C LEU A 45 11.31 13.09 -4.62
N GLU A 46 12.58 12.89 -4.29
CA GLU A 46 13.03 11.86 -3.35
C GLU A 46 12.31 11.99 -2.02
N LYS A 47 12.33 13.19 -1.42
CA LYS A 47 11.62 13.47 -0.17
C LYS A 47 10.12 13.16 -0.26
N LYS A 48 9.48 13.50 -1.38
CA LYS A 48 8.06 13.20 -1.63
C LYS A 48 7.76 11.72 -1.81
N ASN A 49 8.74 10.90 -2.17
CA ASN A 49 8.57 9.46 -2.40
C ASN A 49 9.07 8.59 -1.24
N GLN A 50 9.65 9.16 -0.18
CA GLN A 50 10.13 8.42 1.00
C GLN A 50 9.04 7.57 1.67
N ASN A 51 7.78 7.89 1.42
CA ASN A 51 6.63 7.20 1.96
C ASN A 51 6.02 6.16 1.00
N LYS A 52 6.71 5.79 -0.08
CA LYS A 52 6.22 4.80 -1.05
C LYS A 52 6.92 3.47 -0.91
N TRP A 53 6.14 2.41 -1.08
CA TRP A 53 6.55 1.03 -1.07
C TRP A 53 6.04 0.34 -2.33
N SER A 54 6.77 -0.65 -2.84
CA SER A 54 6.32 -1.43 -4.00
C SER A 54 6.83 -2.86 -4.00
N ASN A 55 6.14 -3.68 -4.78
CA ASN A 55 6.62 -4.94 -5.34
C ASN A 55 6.20 -5.01 -6.82
N ASP A 56 6.35 -6.17 -7.46
CA ASP A 56 6.03 -6.34 -8.89
C ASP A 56 4.55 -6.12 -9.23
N LEU A 57 3.64 -6.21 -8.25
CA LEU A 57 2.20 -6.12 -8.45
C LEU A 57 1.60 -4.80 -7.95
N TYR A 58 2.11 -4.25 -6.87
CA TYR A 58 1.50 -3.16 -6.12
C TYR A 58 2.45 -2.00 -5.86
N VAL A 59 1.86 -0.81 -5.77
CA VAL A 59 2.43 0.38 -5.17
C VAL A 59 1.57 0.77 -3.98
N CYS A 60 2.20 1.07 -2.85
CA CYS A 60 1.58 1.55 -1.63
C CYS A 60 2.19 2.90 -1.24
N THR A 61 1.37 3.92 -1.06
CA THR A 61 1.78 5.21 -0.49
C THR A 61 1.31 5.29 0.95
N VAL A 62 2.19 5.71 1.85
CA VAL A 62 1.95 5.80 3.29
C VAL A 62 1.75 7.27 3.68
N SER A 63 0.63 7.59 4.29
CA SER A 63 0.32 8.94 4.77
C SER A 63 0.02 8.91 6.26
N LYS A 64 0.40 9.97 6.98
CA LYS A 64 -0.02 10.17 8.36
C LYS A 64 -1.23 11.09 8.38
N LEU A 65 -2.33 10.61 8.95
CA LEU A 65 -3.51 11.43 9.20
C LEU A 65 -3.43 11.90 10.65
N GLY A 66 -3.06 13.16 10.85
CA GLY A 66 -2.79 13.70 12.17
C GLY A 66 -4.03 14.01 13.01
N ALA A 67 -3.83 14.03 14.32
CA ALA A 67 -4.71 14.74 15.25
C ALA A 67 -4.66 16.24 14.94
N ASN A 68 -5.80 16.92 14.98
CA ASN A 68 -5.92 18.38 14.81
C ASN A 68 -5.72 18.95 13.39
N SER A 69 -5.92 18.17 12.32
CA SER A 69 -6.20 18.81 11.03
C SER A 69 -7.62 19.36 11.06
N LYS A 70 -7.88 20.54 10.46
CA LYS A 70 -9.24 21.11 10.35
C LYS A 70 -10.22 20.20 9.58
N GLU A 71 -9.69 19.18 8.92
CA GLU A 71 -10.39 18.31 7.98
C GLU A 71 -10.64 16.90 8.53
N ASN A 72 -9.94 16.49 9.61
CA ASN A 72 -10.07 15.15 10.18
C ASN A 72 -10.65 15.22 11.60
N LEU A 73 -11.60 14.32 11.88
CA LEU A 73 -12.24 14.18 13.19
C LEU A 73 -11.40 13.34 14.17
N LEU A 74 -10.10 13.19 13.92
CA LEU A 74 -9.22 12.31 14.69
C LEU A 74 -8.62 13.05 15.88
N ASP A 75 -8.68 12.42 17.06
CA ASP A 75 -8.02 12.85 18.29
C ASP A 75 -6.56 12.37 18.38
N ARG A 76 -6.16 11.48 17.48
CA ARG A 76 -4.84 10.84 17.43
C ARG A 76 -4.36 10.68 15.99
N GLU A 77 -3.05 10.49 15.81
CA GLU A 77 -2.49 10.17 14.50
C GLU A 77 -2.80 8.71 14.13
N ILE A 78 -3.30 8.49 12.91
CA ILE A 78 -3.39 7.16 12.30
C ILE A 78 -2.59 7.12 10.99
N THR A 79 -2.32 5.92 10.49
CA THR A 79 -1.64 5.75 9.21
C THR A 79 -2.64 5.37 8.13
N GLU A 80 -2.61 6.06 7.01
CA GLU A 80 -3.39 5.75 5.82
C GLU A 80 -2.48 5.10 4.77
N LEU A 81 -2.92 3.98 4.22
CA LEU A 81 -2.28 3.29 3.11
C LEU A 81 -3.13 3.46 1.86
N SER A 82 -2.54 4.03 0.82
CA SER A 82 -3.10 4.15 -0.52
C SER A 82 -2.47 3.08 -1.41
N ILE A 83 -3.25 2.06 -1.80
CA ILE A 83 -2.76 0.87 -2.49
C ILE A 83 -3.34 0.81 -3.90
N SER A 84 -2.49 0.64 -4.91
CA SER A 84 -2.91 0.44 -6.30
C SER A 84 -2.04 -0.62 -6.97
N ARG A 85 -2.58 -1.34 -7.96
CA ARG A 85 -1.73 -2.20 -8.81
C ARG A 85 -0.88 -1.38 -9.77
N VAL A 86 0.31 -1.90 -10.10
CA VAL A 86 1.24 -1.31 -11.07
C VAL A 86 0.58 -1.20 -12.46
N ASP A 87 -0.22 -2.20 -12.84
CA ASP A 87 -0.97 -2.24 -14.09
C ASP A 87 -2.28 -1.43 -14.07
N ARG A 88 -2.64 -0.83 -12.93
CA ARG A 88 -3.87 -0.06 -12.70
C ARG A 88 -5.17 -0.85 -12.83
N SER A 89 -5.13 -2.18 -12.80
CA SER A 89 -6.33 -3.02 -12.76
C SER A 89 -7.04 -2.94 -11.39
N ALA A 90 -8.34 -3.23 -11.38
CA ALA A 90 -9.20 -3.20 -10.19
C ALA A 90 -9.05 -4.44 -9.28
N HIS A 91 -7.95 -5.18 -9.38
CA HIS A 91 -7.83 -6.45 -8.68
C HIS A 91 -7.65 -6.23 -7.17
N HIS A 92 -8.65 -6.67 -6.40
CA HIS A 92 -8.73 -6.54 -4.95
C HIS A 92 -8.67 -7.93 -4.30
N ASP A 93 -7.56 -8.22 -3.63
CA ASP A 93 -7.40 -9.42 -2.82
C ASP A 93 -7.05 -9.02 -1.39
N TRP A 94 -7.97 -9.25 -0.47
CA TRP A 94 -7.79 -8.92 0.95
C TRP A 94 -6.50 -9.52 1.54
N ARG A 95 -6.07 -10.70 1.07
CA ARG A 95 -4.84 -11.33 1.55
C ARG A 95 -3.62 -10.55 1.07
N HIS A 96 -3.60 -10.06 -0.16
CA HIS A 96 -2.55 -9.15 -0.61
C HIS A 96 -2.53 -7.88 0.22
N LEU A 97 -3.69 -7.24 0.45
CA LEU A 97 -3.75 -6.01 1.25
C LEU A 97 -3.26 -6.24 2.70
N GLN A 98 -3.60 -7.39 3.30
CA GLN A 98 -3.07 -7.80 4.60
C GLN A 98 -1.55 -7.95 4.59
N TYR A 99 -0.98 -8.61 3.58
CA TYR A 99 0.48 -8.76 3.47
C TYR A 99 1.18 -7.43 3.20
N ILE A 100 0.60 -6.54 2.37
CA ILE A 100 1.11 -5.17 2.16
C ILE A 100 1.19 -4.44 3.49
N LYS A 101 0.09 -4.41 4.27
CA LYS A 101 0.09 -3.76 5.58
C LYS A 101 1.11 -4.40 6.51
N ASN A 102 1.23 -5.73 6.53
CA ASN A 102 2.23 -6.43 7.34
C ASN A 102 3.66 -6.04 6.96
N ASP A 103 3.99 -6.00 5.67
CA ASP A 103 5.33 -5.66 5.18
C ASP A 103 5.67 -4.18 5.43
N VAL A 104 4.67 -3.28 5.32
CA VAL A 104 4.86 -1.82 5.42
C VAL A 104 4.82 -1.32 6.87
N LEU A 105 3.91 -1.84 7.70
CA LEU A 105 3.64 -1.33 9.06
C LEU A 105 3.93 -2.35 10.18
N GLY A 106 4.10 -3.62 9.84
CA GLY A 106 4.26 -4.72 10.80
C GLY A 106 2.97 -5.54 11.00
N GLU A 107 3.14 -6.77 11.46
CA GLU A 107 2.06 -7.76 11.60
C GLU A 107 1.05 -7.40 12.69
N ASP A 108 1.49 -6.75 13.77
CA ASP A 108 0.68 -6.41 14.95
C ASP A 108 -0.21 -5.16 14.77
N ILE A 109 -0.17 -4.52 13.60
CA ILE A 109 -1.00 -3.35 13.30
C ILE A 109 -2.35 -3.79 12.75
N GLU A 110 -3.44 -3.27 13.31
CA GLU A 110 -4.78 -3.46 12.74
C GLU A 110 -5.08 -2.38 11.69
N GLY A 111 -5.70 -2.81 10.58
CA GLY A 111 -6.11 -1.95 9.49
C GLY A 111 -7.55 -2.25 9.07
N VAL A 112 -8.25 -1.23 8.60
CA VAL A 112 -9.62 -1.35 8.08
C VAL A 112 -9.74 -0.67 6.72
N GLU A 113 -10.43 -1.32 5.78
CA GLU A 113 -10.95 -0.65 4.60
C GLU A 113 -12.33 -0.07 4.92
N LEU A 114 -12.46 1.25 4.79
CA LEU A 114 -13.74 1.93 5.01
C LEU A 114 -14.51 2.01 3.69
N PHE A 115 -15.71 1.45 3.67
CA PHE A 115 -16.70 1.73 2.63
C PHE A 115 -17.53 2.94 3.10
N PRO A 116 -17.26 4.15 2.58
CA PRO A 116 -17.84 5.36 3.14
C PRO A 116 -19.32 5.52 2.77
N ALA A 117 -20.03 6.38 3.49
CA ALA A 117 -21.33 6.88 3.03
C ALA A 117 -21.20 7.54 1.65
N GLN A 118 -22.24 7.45 0.82
CA GLN A 118 -22.19 7.90 -0.58
C GLN A 118 -21.72 9.34 -0.77
N ASN A 119 -22.08 10.25 0.13
CA ASN A 119 -21.68 11.66 0.10
C ASN A 119 -20.19 11.90 0.41
N ARG A 120 -19.48 10.88 0.89
CA ARG A 120 -18.04 10.86 1.18
C ARG A 120 -17.26 9.98 0.21
N LEU A 121 -17.93 9.31 -0.73
CA LEU A 121 -17.30 8.41 -1.67
C LEU A 121 -16.37 9.19 -2.60
N VAL A 122 -15.12 8.75 -2.68
CA VAL A 122 -14.15 9.21 -3.66
C VAL A 122 -13.72 7.98 -4.45
N ASP A 123 -14.13 7.91 -5.71
CA ASP A 123 -13.73 6.86 -6.64
C ASP A 123 -13.27 7.50 -7.95
N GLN A 124 -11.95 7.65 -8.08
CA GLN A 124 -11.32 8.24 -9.27
C GLN A 124 -10.35 7.28 -9.96
N ALA A 125 -10.05 6.15 -9.33
CA ALA A 125 -9.06 5.19 -9.78
C ALA A 125 -9.25 3.85 -9.05
N ASN A 126 -8.68 2.79 -9.62
CA ASN A 126 -8.55 1.47 -9.00
C ASN A 126 -7.54 1.50 -7.84
N GLN A 127 -7.87 2.25 -6.80
CA GLN A 127 -7.06 2.55 -5.64
C GLN A 127 -7.85 2.26 -4.37
N PHE A 128 -7.22 1.52 -3.48
CA PHE A 128 -7.82 1.01 -2.26
C PHE A 128 -7.17 1.69 -1.05
N TRP A 129 -7.99 2.08 -0.09
CA TRP A 129 -7.58 2.87 1.06
C TRP A 129 -7.76 2.07 2.34
N MET A 130 -6.68 1.89 3.08
CA MET A 130 -6.69 1.23 4.38
C MET A 130 -6.24 2.19 5.48
N TYR A 131 -7.00 2.23 6.56
CA TYR A 131 -6.73 3.06 7.73
C TYR A 131 -6.22 2.18 8.86
N CYS A 132 -5.02 2.46 9.33
CA CYS A 132 -4.27 1.64 10.28
C CYS A 132 -4.05 2.37 11.59
N LEU A 133 -4.38 1.69 12.69
CA LEU A 133 -4.20 2.22 14.04
C LEU A 133 -2.72 2.29 14.43
N PRO A 134 -2.37 3.10 15.46
CA PRO A 134 -1.07 3.03 16.10
C PRO A 134 -0.75 1.65 16.66
N LYS A 135 0.55 1.36 16.80
CA LYS A 135 1.01 0.09 17.38
C LYS A 135 0.48 -0.09 18.79
N GLY A 136 -0.10 -1.27 19.05
CA GLY A 136 -0.66 -1.65 20.35
C GLY A 136 -2.14 -1.27 20.54
N GLU A 137 -2.73 -0.53 19.59
CA GLU A 137 -4.16 -0.27 19.57
C GLU A 137 -4.90 -1.33 18.74
N ARG A 138 -6.19 -1.49 19.03
CA ARG A 138 -7.10 -2.41 18.34
C ARG A 138 -8.43 -1.74 18.08
N PHE A 139 -9.09 -2.12 17.00
CA PHE A 139 -10.47 -1.72 16.76
C PHE A 139 -11.38 -2.38 17.83
N PRO A 140 -12.48 -1.72 18.22
CA PRO A 140 -13.42 -2.25 19.20
C PRO A 140 -14.35 -3.34 18.62
N PHE A 141 -13.97 -3.96 17.50
CA PHE A 141 -14.74 -4.98 16.78
C PHE A 141 -13.81 -6.03 16.17
N GLY A 142 -14.38 -7.17 15.76
CA GLY A 142 -13.63 -8.31 15.23
C GLY A 142 -13.41 -9.41 16.28
N PHE A 143 -12.51 -10.34 15.98
CA PHE A 143 -12.22 -11.48 16.84
C PHE A 143 -11.24 -11.10 17.96
N VAL A 144 -11.72 -11.11 19.21
CA VAL A 144 -10.93 -10.70 20.39
C VAL A 144 -9.87 -11.74 20.79
N THR A 145 -10.14 -13.02 20.56
CA THR A 145 -9.18 -14.12 20.76
C THR A 145 -8.81 -14.73 19.42
N GLY A 146 -7.50 -14.77 19.13
CA GLY A 146 -6.99 -15.22 17.85
C GLY A 146 -7.37 -16.66 17.57
N GLY A 147 -8.26 -16.87 16.62
CA GLY A 147 -8.39 -18.14 15.93
C GLY A 147 -7.04 -18.43 15.27
N LYS A 148 -6.21 -19.28 15.89
CA LYS A 148 -4.90 -19.77 15.37
C LYS A 148 -5.05 -20.62 14.10
N LYS A 149 -5.96 -20.27 13.20
CA LYS A 149 -6.28 -21.00 11.99
C LYS A 149 -6.12 -20.07 10.81
N ARG A 150 -4.87 -19.67 10.54
CA ARG A 150 -4.53 -19.02 9.28
C ARG A 150 -4.57 -20.10 8.20
N ILE A 151 -5.72 -20.21 7.57
CA ILE A 151 -5.93 -21.14 6.46
C ILE A 151 -5.52 -20.42 5.18
N GLU A 152 -4.28 -20.64 4.76
CA GLU A 152 -3.74 -20.06 3.53
C GLU A 152 -3.85 -21.00 2.33
N THR A 153 -4.10 -22.30 2.59
CA THR A 153 -4.14 -23.34 1.57
C THR A 153 -5.56 -23.87 1.36
N PRO A 154 -5.90 -24.31 0.12
CA PRO A 154 -7.14 -25.03 -0.14
C PRO A 154 -7.32 -26.25 0.76
N GLU A 155 -6.24 -27.00 1.02
CA GLU A 155 -6.24 -28.19 1.87
C GLU A 155 -6.61 -27.85 3.31
N GLY A 156 -6.03 -26.75 3.84
CA GLY A 156 -6.35 -26.26 5.18
C GLY A 156 -7.81 -25.83 5.30
N ALA A 157 -8.40 -25.29 4.22
CA ALA A 157 -9.80 -24.85 4.22
C ALA A 157 -10.75 -26.04 4.24
N LYS A 158 -10.43 -27.08 3.46
CA LYS A 158 -11.21 -28.31 3.39
C LYS A 158 -11.34 -29.00 4.75
N GLN A 159 -10.31 -28.93 5.60
CA GLN A 159 -10.36 -29.47 6.97
C GLN A 159 -11.49 -28.86 7.83
N PHE A 160 -11.96 -27.67 7.49
CA PHE A 160 -13.05 -26.97 8.17
C PHE A 160 -14.32 -26.85 7.31
N GLY A 161 -14.43 -27.63 6.23
CA GLY A 161 -15.55 -27.56 5.29
C GLY A 161 -15.59 -26.28 4.46
N GLY A 162 -14.52 -25.49 4.48
CA GLY A 162 -14.39 -24.25 3.72
C GLY A 162 -13.78 -24.46 2.35
N SER A 163 -13.91 -23.44 1.51
CA SER A 163 -13.18 -23.31 0.26
C SER A 163 -12.26 -22.10 0.35
N GLN A 164 -11.00 -22.28 -0.03
CA GLN A 164 -10.01 -21.21 -0.13
C GLN A 164 -9.23 -21.45 -1.40
N ARG A 165 -9.01 -20.39 -2.18
CA ARG A 165 -8.16 -20.47 -3.36
C ARG A 165 -6.70 -20.42 -2.96
N GLU A 166 -5.84 -21.01 -3.78
CA GLU A 166 -4.39 -20.87 -3.60
C GLU A 166 -3.99 -19.39 -3.52
N PHE A 167 -3.08 -19.08 -2.60
CA PHE A 167 -2.57 -17.72 -2.43
C PHE A 167 -1.70 -17.29 -3.61
N ASP A 168 -0.77 -18.13 -4.04
CA ASP A 168 0.21 -17.82 -5.09
C ASP A 168 -0.20 -18.37 -6.49
N ASN A 169 -1.49 -18.53 -6.79
CA ASN A 169 -1.91 -19.00 -8.12
C ASN A 169 -1.99 -17.82 -9.13
N PRO A 170 -1.17 -17.82 -10.20
CA PRO A 170 -1.05 -16.69 -11.12
C PRO A 170 -2.26 -16.49 -11.99
N GLU A 171 -3.10 -17.50 -12.18
CA GLU A 171 -4.32 -17.40 -12.98
C GLU A 171 -5.32 -16.42 -12.37
N TYR A 172 -5.28 -16.21 -11.06
CA TYR A 172 -6.15 -15.22 -10.41
C TYR A 172 -5.68 -13.78 -10.60
N TYR A 173 -4.42 -13.57 -11.01
CA TYR A 173 -3.77 -12.25 -10.98
C TYR A 173 -3.32 -11.73 -12.36
N LYS A 174 -3.55 -12.51 -13.42
CA LYS A 174 -3.37 -12.12 -14.83
C LYS A 174 -4.48 -11.19 -15.32
#